data_AF-A0A420HH57-F1
#
_entry.id   AF-A0A420HH57-F1
#
_cell.length_a   1.000
_cell.length_b   1.000
_cell.length_c   1.000
_cell.angle_alpha   90.00
_cell.angle_beta   90.00
_cell.angle_gamma   90.00
#
_symmetry.space_group_name_H-M   'P 1'
#
loop_
_entity.id
_entity.type
_entity.pdbx_description
1 polymer ?
#
loop_
_entity_poly.entity_id
_entity_poly.type
_entity_poly.pdbx_seq_one_letter_code
_entity_poly.pdbx_strand_id
1 'polypeptide(L)'
;MFKKALFSAYTRKLWLVQDAFIGKIASNFNRNDADRKLKAKALVTPMAIEEMKFWDGTATNHQIQDFQRRVGSLTYAAIVSRPEIAKATQKLAEVQQNPSQDHLEAANR
;
A
#
# COMPACT_ATOMS: atom_id res chain seq x y z
N MET A 1 -12.96 0.57 -20.21
CA MET A 1 -12.62 1.74 -21.03
C MET A 1 -11.46 2.48 -20.34
N PHE A 2 -10.21 2.18 -20.70
CA PHE A 2 -9.03 2.78 -20.07
C PHE A 2 -8.73 4.15 -20.70
N LYS A 3 -8.87 5.23 -19.93
CA LYS A 3 -8.40 6.56 -20.35
C LYS A 3 -6.88 6.60 -20.19
N LYS A 4 -6.16 6.54 -21.31
CA LYS A 4 -4.74 6.87 -21.41
C LYS A 4 -4.51 8.30 -20.89
N ALA A 5 -3.39 8.52 -20.20
CA ALA A 5 -2.95 9.85 -19.80
C ALA A 5 -2.96 10.79 -21.01
N LEU A 6 -3.84 11.79 -20.98
CA LEU A 6 -3.98 12.80 -22.02
C LEU A 6 -3.17 14.01 -21.59
N PHE A 7 -2.09 14.29 -22.32
CA PHE A 7 -1.34 15.52 -22.16
C PHE A 7 -2.04 16.64 -22.94
N SER A 8 -2.50 17.68 -22.25
CA SER A 8 -3.07 18.88 -22.88
C SER A 8 -2.04 20.00 -22.85
N ALA A 9 -1.33 20.19 -23.96
CA ALA A 9 -0.25 21.16 -24.11
C ALA A 9 -0.72 22.61 -23.90
N TYR A 10 -1.99 22.92 -24.23
CA TYR A 10 -2.56 24.26 -24.10
C TYR A 10 -2.75 24.67 -22.63
N THR A 11 -3.16 23.73 -21.78
CA THR A 11 -3.45 24.02 -20.36
C THR A 11 -2.27 23.79 -19.43
N ARG A 12 -1.14 23.24 -19.90
CA ARG A 12 0.02 22.79 -19.10
C ARG A 12 -0.38 21.91 -17.90
N LYS A 13 -1.38 21.05 -18.08
CA LYS A 13 -1.87 20.13 -17.04
C LYS A 13 -1.40 18.72 -17.33
N LEU A 14 -0.86 18.07 -16.30
CA LEU A 14 -0.55 16.65 -16.30
C LEU A 14 -1.57 15.91 -15.44
N TRP A 15 -2.23 14.92 -16.04
CA TRP A 15 -3.16 14.04 -15.33
C TRP A 15 -2.43 12.75 -14.96
N LEU A 16 -2.29 12.49 -13.66
CA LEU A 16 -1.75 11.24 -13.13
C LEU A 16 -2.91 10.34 -12.71
N VAL A 17 -2.93 9.10 -13.22
CA VAL A 17 -3.98 8.11 -12.92
C VAL A 17 -3.33 6.82 -12.42
N GLN A 18 -3.73 6.36 -11.23
CA GLN A 18 -3.24 5.10 -10.64
C GLN A 18 -4.31 4.03 -10.44
N ASP A 19 -5.55 4.24 -10.92
CA ASP A 19 -6.68 3.33 -10.67
C ASP A 19 -6.38 1.88 -11.08
N ALA A 20 -5.75 1.69 -12.24
CA ALA A 20 -5.36 0.37 -12.73
C ALA A 20 -4.33 -0.31 -11.82
N PHE A 21 -3.38 0.46 -11.30
CA PHE A 21 -2.34 -0.03 -10.41
C PHE A 21 -2.91 -0.39 -9.04
N ILE A 22 -3.72 0.49 -8.45
CA ILE A 22 -4.40 0.26 -7.17
C ILE A 22 -5.32 -0.96 -7.28
N GLY A 23 -6.10 -1.07 -8.37
CA GLY A 23 -6.95 -2.23 -8.62
C GLY A 23 -6.17 -3.55 -8.74
N LYS A 24 -5.00 -3.52 -9.38
CA LYS A 24 -4.10 -4.69 -9.48
C LYS A 24 -3.56 -5.09 -8.10
N ILE A 25 -3.08 -4.13 -7.30
CA ILE A 25 -2.59 -4.38 -5.93
C ILE A 25 -3.70 -4.99 -5.08
N ALA A 26 -4.88 -4.38 -5.08
CA ALA A 26 -6.01 -4.85 -4.29
C ALA A 26 -6.41 -6.29 -4.64
N SER A 27 -6.33 -6.64 -5.93
CA SER A 27 -6.58 -7.99 -6.42
C SER A 27 -5.48 -8.97 -5.96
N ASN A 28 -4.20 -8.60 -6.12
CA ASN A 28 -3.06 -9.45 -5.76
C ASN A 28 -3.03 -9.83 -4.27
N PHE A 29 -3.54 -8.94 -3.42
CA PHE A 29 -3.51 -9.10 -1.96
C PHE A 29 -4.86 -9.50 -1.36
N ASN A 30 -5.80 -9.98 -2.17
CA ASN A 30 -7.13 -10.43 -1.75
C ASN A 30 -7.90 -9.36 -0.94
N ARG A 31 -7.70 -8.09 -1.28
CA ARG A 31 -8.36 -6.93 -0.67
C ARG A 31 -9.68 -6.58 -1.36
N ASN A 32 -10.07 -7.31 -2.39
CA ASN A 32 -11.38 -7.18 -3.01
C ASN A 32 -12.36 -8.20 -2.43
N ASP A 33 -13.59 -7.77 -2.20
CA ASP A 33 -14.73 -8.61 -1.86
C ASP A 33 -15.32 -9.32 -3.10
N ALA A 34 -16.32 -10.19 -2.92
CA ALA A 34 -17.00 -10.90 -4.00
C ALA A 34 -17.54 -9.95 -5.08
N ASP A 35 -18.00 -8.76 -4.69
CA ASP A 35 -18.50 -7.71 -5.58
C ASP A 35 -17.38 -6.86 -6.24
N ARG A 36 -16.11 -7.27 -6.12
CA ARG A 36 -14.91 -6.52 -6.56
C ARG A 36 -14.77 -5.13 -5.92
N LYS A 37 -15.46 -4.88 -4.81
CA LYS A 37 -15.26 -3.69 -3.98
C LYS A 37 -14.09 -3.91 -3.03
N LEU A 38 -13.38 -2.84 -2.68
CA LEU A 38 -12.36 -2.92 -1.63
C LEU A 38 -13.02 -3.37 -0.32
N LYS A 39 -12.47 -4.42 0.30
CA LYS A 39 -12.89 -4.91 1.61
C LYS A 39 -12.80 -3.77 2.60
N ALA A 40 -13.95 -3.35 3.12
CA ALA A 40 -14.03 -2.24 4.04
C ALA A 40 -13.29 -2.58 5.34
N LYS A 41 -12.11 -1.99 5.54
CA LYS A 41 -11.51 -1.80 6.86
C LYS A 41 -11.67 -0.32 7.19
N ALA A 42 -12.03 -0.01 8.43
CA ALA A 42 -12.14 1.39 8.86
C ALA A 42 -10.79 2.08 8.62
N LEU A 43 -10.80 3.09 7.75
CA LEU A 43 -9.66 3.98 7.57
C LEU A 43 -9.52 4.77 8.86
N VAL A 44 -8.52 4.41 9.65
CA VAL A 44 -8.12 5.28 10.74
C VAL A 44 -7.18 6.31 10.10
N THR A 45 -7.47 7.58 10.24
CA THR A 45 -6.61 8.70 9.83
C THR A 45 -6.78 9.79 10.88
N PRO A 46 -5.70 10.35 11.44
CA PRO A 46 -4.30 10.25 11.02
C PRO A 46 -3.60 8.91 11.38
N MET A 47 -2.35 8.75 10.92
CA MET A 47 -1.49 7.61 11.27
C MET A 47 -1.35 7.50 12.80
N ALA A 48 -1.23 6.27 13.32
CA ALA A 48 -1.02 6.03 14.74
C ALA A 48 0.27 6.72 15.23
N ILE A 49 0.22 7.28 16.44
CA ILE A 49 1.37 7.93 17.08
C ILE A 49 2.32 6.88 17.68
N GLU A 50 1.78 5.72 18.04
CA GLU A 50 2.54 4.61 18.62
C GLU A 50 3.60 4.09 17.64
N GLU A 51 4.82 3.90 18.15
CA GLU A 51 5.91 3.34 17.37
C GLU A 51 5.68 1.85 17.11
N MET A 52 6.04 1.42 15.90
CA MET A 52 5.94 0.03 15.48
C MET A 52 6.99 -0.80 16.25
N LYS A 53 6.53 -1.78 17.02
CA LYS A 53 7.42 -2.62 17.84
C LYS A 53 8.05 -3.72 17.00
N PHE A 54 9.32 -4.02 17.25
CA PHE A 54 9.91 -5.24 16.71
C PHE A 54 9.24 -6.47 17.33
N TRP A 55 9.09 -7.51 16.52
CA TRP A 55 8.50 -8.76 16.96
C TRP A 55 9.60 -9.73 17.40
N ASP A 56 9.47 -10.30 18.60
CA ASP A 56 10.45 -11.24 19.17
C ASP A 56 10.38 -12.64 18.55
N GLY A 57 9.29 -12.95 17.82
CA GLY A 57 9.15 -14.20 17.09
C GLY A 57 9.96 -14.24 15.79
N THR A 58 9.83 -15.32 15.04
CA THR A 58 10.48 -15.47 13.73
C THR A 58 9.45 -15.65 12.65
N ALA A 59 9.44 -14.73 11.69
CA ALA A 59 8.58 -14.82 10.52
C ALA A 59 9.08 -15.91 9.58
N THR A 60 8.15 -16.67 9.00
CA THR A 60 8.48 -17.61 7.94
C THR A 60 8.92 -16.86 6.68
N ASN A 61 9.76 -17.50 5.85
CA ASN A 61 10.20 -16.92 4.57
C ASN A 61 9.02 -16.46 3.70
N HIS A 62 7.92 -17.20 3.71
CA HIS A 62 6.70 -16.82 2.99
C HIS A 62 6.08 -15.52 3.53
N GLN A 63 5.97 -15.37 4.85
CA GLN A 63 5.46 -14.14 5.48
C GLN A 63 6.35 -12.94 5.17
N ILE A 64 7.67 -13.11 5.23
CA ILE A 64 8.64 -12.07 4.90
C ILE A 64 8.45 -11.62 3.44
N GLN A 65 8.42 -12.57 2.51
CA GLN A 65 8.27 -12.28 1.08
C GLN A 65 6.92 -11.63 0.75
N ASP A 66 5.82 -12.11 1.33
CA ASP A 66 4.50 -11.51 1.10
C ASP A 66 4.44 -10.08 1.65
N PHE A 67 5.00 -9.85 2.85
CA PHE A 67 5.06 -8.52 3.45
C PHE A 67 5.93 -7.55 2.63
N GLN A 68 7.12 -7.97 2.21
CA GLN A 68 8.01 -7.16 1.36
C GLN A 68 7.35 -6.80 0.03
N ARG A 69 6.57 -7.72 -0.57
CA ARG A 69 5.80 -7.47 -1.80
C ARG A 69 4.74 -6.38 -1.59
N ARG A 70 4.08 -6.36 -0.42
CA ARG A 70 3.11 -5.30 -0.04
C ARG A 70 3.81 -3.96 0.14
N VAL A 71 4.88 -3.93 0.93
CA VAL A 71 5.67 -2.72 1.20
C VAL A 71 6.20 -2.12 -0.11
N GLY A 72 6.76 -2.93 -1.01
CA GLY A 72 7.22 -2.44 -2.32
C GLY A 72 6.10 -1.82 -3.17
N SER A 73 4.91 -2.41 -3.14
CA SER A 73 3.73 -1.89 -3.82
C SER A 73 3.27 -0.54 -3.25
N LEU A 74 3.28 -0.41 -1.91
CA LEU A 74 2.96 0.84 -1.21
C LEU A 74 4.02 1.91 -1.47
N THR A 75 5.31 1.55 -1.48
CA THR A 75 6.41 2.47 -1.74
C THR A 75 6.29 3.09 -3.14
N TYR A 76 5.94 2.27 -4.14
CA TYR A 76 5.70 2.79 -5.49
C TYR A 76 4.52 3.78 -5.52
N ALA A 77 3.39 3.45 -4.87
CA ALA A 77 2.25 4.37 -4.77
C ALA A 77 2.66 5.70 -4.11
N ALA A 78 3.41 5.61 -3.01
CA ALA A 78 3.87 6.75 -2.23
C ALA A 78 4.75 7.71 -3.03
N ILE A 79 5.68 7.17 -3.81
CA ILE A 79 6.61 7.95 -4.63
C ILE A 79 5.90 8.61 -5.82
N VAL A 80 5.00 7.88 -6.47
CA VAL A 80 4.48 8.31 -7.79
C VAL A 80 3.28 9.25 -7.69
N SER A 81 2.36 9.04 -6.74
CA SER A 81 1.16 9.91 -6.66
C SER A 81 0.51 10.06 -5.28
N ARG A 82 0.95 9.28 -4.27
CA ARG A 82 0.32 9.23 -2.94
C ARG A 82 1.30 9.63 -1.82
N PRO A 83 1.85 10.86 -1.82
CA PRO A 83 2.87 11.25 -0.85
C PRO A 83 2.38 11.19 0.61
N GLU A 84 1.07 11.24 0.85
CA GLU A 84 0.49 11.21 2.18
C GLU A 84 0.68 9.87 2.92
N ILE A 85 0.92 8.76 2.20
CA ILE A 85 1.22 7.45 2.81
C ILE A 85 2.72 7.17 2.94
N ALA A 86 3.59 8.09 2.49
CA ALA A 86 5.04 7.85 2.44
C ALA A 86 5.64 7.54 3.82
N LYS A 87 5.29 8.33 4.83
CA LYS A 87 5.79 8.13 6.21
C LYS A 87 5.33 6.79 6.80
N ALA A 88 4.06 6.42 6.58
CA ALA A 88 3.52 5.14 7.05
C ALA A 88 4.22 3.95 6.38
N THR A 89 4.48 4.06 5.07
CA THR A 89 5.17 3.03 4.30
C THR A 89 6.63 2.86 4.74
N GLN A 90 7.32 3.96 5.02
CA GLN A 90 8.70 3.92 5.55
C GLN A 90 8.76 3.20 6.90
N LYS A 91 7.78 3.45 7.78
CA LYS A 91 7.70 2.74 9.07
C LYS A 91 7.48 1.24 8.90
N LEU A 92 6.65 0.82 7.96
CA LEU A 92 6.48 -0.59 7.63
C LEU A 92 7.78 -1.22 7.08
N ALA A 93 8.60 -0.45 6.35
CA ALA A 93 9.86 -0.95 5.80
C ALA A 93 10.92 -1.23 6.90
N GLU A 94 10.85 -0.59 8.06
CA GLU A 94 11.76 -0.83 9.20
C GLU A 94 11.64 -2.26 9.73
N VAL A 95 10.44 -2.86 9.67
CA VAL A 95 10.15 -4.22 10.20
C VAL A 95 10.10 -5.31 9.12
N GLN A 96 10.45 -4.99 7.87
CA GLN A 96 10.23 -5.90 6.73
C GLN A 96 11.05 -7.20 6.76
N GLN A 97 12.11 -7.26 7.57
CA GLN A 97 12.93 -8.46 7.74
C GLN A 97 12.28 -9.47 8.68
N ASN A 98 11.42 -9.03 9.60
CA ASN A 98 10.73 -9.87 10.56
C ASN A 98 9.33 -9.32 10.89
N PRO A 99 8.36 -9.43 9.97
CA PRO A 99 7.02 -8.89 10.16
C PRO A 99 6.18 -9.76 11.10
N SER A 100 5.40 -9.13 11.97
CA SER A 100 4.32 -9.77 12.74
C SER A 100 2.99 -9.68 11.99
N GLN A 101 1.97 -10.36 12.53
CA GLN A 101 0.60 -10.24 12.04
C GLN A 101 0.08 -8.79 12.15
N ASP A 102 0.42 -8.07 13.23
CA ASP A 102 0.01 -6.67 13.42
C ASP A 102 0.61 -5.76 12.34
N HIS A 103 1.86 -6.04 11.91
CA HIS A 103 2.49 -5.31 10.81
C HIS A 103 1.76 -5.54 9.49
N LEU A 104 1.39 -6.80 9.20
CA LEU A 104 0.57 -7.14 8.03
C LEU A 104 -0.79 -6.44 8.06
N GLU A 105 -1.41 -6.33 9.23
CA GLU A 105 -2.67 -5.63 9.38
C GLU A 105 -2.56 -4.12 9.21
N ALA A 106 -1.45 -3.53 9.64
CA ALA A 106 -1.12 -2.13 9.41
C ALA A 106 -0.88 -1.83 7.92
N ALA A 107 -0.21 -2.73 7.19
CA ALA A 107 0.00 -2.62 5.74
C ALA A 107 -1.31 -2.76 4.93
N ASN A 108 -2.34 -3.38 5.49
CA ASN A 108 -3.63 -3.61 4.83
C ASN A 108 -4.69 -2.54 5.11
N ARG A 109 -4.38 -1.57 5.98
CA ARG A 109 -5.25 -0.43 6.29
C ARG A 109 -5.31 0.54 5.12
#